data_AF-A0A9W6HES7-F1
#
_entry.id   AF-A0A9W6HES7-F1
#
_cell.length_a   1.000
_cell.length_b   1.000
_cell.length_c   1.000
_cell.angle_alpha   90.00
_cell.angle_beta   90.00
_cell.angle_gamma   90.00
#
_symmetry.space_group_name_H-M   'P 1'
#
loop_
_entity.id
_entity.type
_entity.pdbx_description
1 polymer ?
#
loop_
_entity_poly.entity_id
_entity_poly.type
_entity_poly.pdbx_seq_one_letter_code
_entity_poly.pdbx_strand_id
1 'polypeptide(L)'
;MSRRLHPAAVVAVLAVGAMAAAGFWALAPLRDLASVREAAPVASVADVEPAAASTADPSTDAAPAPHPRNDTVYDISTLPLIDVRSVNPAIPVDDDPTGTLTSSQARPLGAGAPVFADPAGEPVGYLPREHHYGGTTVPVVVAETDWVKVLLPGRQGVPPEGNGGQTVGWLRAADVELSITAEFVEVHLAANTIDIVSAAGRERVSEQFAWGKESTPTPTGRTFVMWTTIVPEFRYTDGHPMVYLGVQSPVMAGFDGGDVAVTAFHYYRMREGATSFGCIYLDGPATDRLAQLPEGTPVMILP
;
A
#
# COMPACT_ATOMS: atom_id res chain seq x y z
N MET A 1 75.25 -3.10 -17.27
CA MET A 1 74.65 -2.79 -18.59
C MET A 1 73.13 -2.69 -18.42
N SER A 2 72.52 -1.62 -18.97
CA SER A 2 71.06 -1.38 -19.22
C SER A 2 70.05 -1.72 -18.11
N ARG A 3 69.50 -0.80 -17.29
CA ARG A 3 68.59 0.35 -17.57
C ARG A 3 67.47 0.06 -18.58
N ARG A 4 66.21 0.01 -18.10
CA ARG A 4 65.15 0.99 -18.42
C ARG A 4 63.98 0.86 -17.42
N LEU A 5 63.37 2.01 -17.14
CA LEU A 5 62.40 2.36 -16.10
C LEU A 5 61.07 2.80 -16.75
N HIS A 6 59.95 2.49 -16.06
CA HIS A 6 58.65 3.22 -15.93
C HIS A 6 57.78 3.48 -17.19
N PRO A 7 56.45 3.78 -17.09
CA PRO A 7 55.65 4.36 -15.96
C PRO A 7 54.38 3.56 -15.58
N ALA A 8 53.88 3.55 -14.33
CA ALA A 8 53.15 4.57 -13.56
C ALA A 8 51.83 5.05 -14.20
N ALA A 9 50.70 4.66 -13.59
CA ALA A 9 49.42 5.38 -13.70
C ALA A 9 48.78 5.44 -12.30
N VAL A 10 48.73 6.66 -11.78
CA VAL A 10 48.08 7.12 -10.55
C VAL A 10 46.94 8.03 -11.00
N VAL A 11 45.69 7.77 -10.61
CA VAL A 11 44.55 8.71 -10.60
C VAL A 11 43.46 8.08 -9.72
N ALA A 12 42.68 8.72 -8.86
CA ALA A 12 42.78 9.92 -8.03
C ALA A 12 41.56 9.83 -7.10
N VAL A 13 41.77 9.96 -5.78
CA VAL A 13 40.68 10.12 -4.80
C VAL A 13 40.29 11.59 -4.81
N LEU A 14 39.05 11.90 -5.23
CA LEU A 14 38.49 13.25 -5.07
C LEU A 14 37.70 13.33 -3.78
N ALA A 15 38.34 13.92 -2.78
CA ALA A 15 37.69 14.56 -1.66
C ALA A 15 37.19 15.95 -2.12
N VAL A 16 35.93 16.26 -1.86
CA VAL A 16 35.44 17.65 -1.89
C VAL A 16 35.01 17.99 -0.48
N GLY A 17 35.84 18.82 0.16
CA GLY A 17 35.55 19.45 1.44
C GLY A 17 35.04 20.88 1.25
N ALA A 18 33.97 21.17 1.98
CA ALA A 18 33.63 22.40 2.69
C ALA A 18 33.59 23.76 1.95
N MET A 19 32.44 24.44 2.09
CA MET A 19 32.43 25.81 2.62
C MET A 19 31.21 26.02 3.53
N ALA A 20 31.50 26.54 4.72
CA ALA A 20 30.58 26.99 5.75
C ALA A 20 30.60 28.52 5.82
N ALA A 21 29.47 29.11 6.25
CA ALA A 21 29.26 30.40 6.93
C ALA A 21 27.84 30.87 6.57
N ALA A 22 26.99 31.49 7.39
CA ALA A 22 26.88 31.91 8.78
C ALA A 22 25.41 32.41 8.87
N GLY A 23 24.66 32.56 9.96
CA GLY A 23 24.85 32.53 11.40
C GLY A 23 23.58 33.14 12.03
N PHE A 24 23.24 32.68 13.24
CA PHE A 24 22.52 33.37 14.34
C PHE A 24 21.12 34.00 14.16
N TRP A 25 20.19 33.58 15.04
CA TRP A 25 19.36 34.32 16.03
C TRP A 25 18.14 33.42 16.37
N ALA A 26 17.54 33.31 17.54
CA ALA A 26 17.82 33.52 18.96
C ALA A 26 16.65 32.86 19.73
N LEU A 27 16.81 32.66 21.03
CA LEU A 27 15.92 31.93 21.95
C LEU A 27 14.58 32.63 22.30
N ALA A 28 13.53 31.79 22.41
CA ALA A 28 12.44 31.75 23.42
C ALA A 28 11.36 32.86 23.46
N PRO A 29 10.19 32.70 24.15
CA PRO A 29 9.71 31.58 24.98
C PRO A 29 8.25 31.09 24.73
N LEU A 30 7.90 30.01 25.45
CA LEU A 30 6.55 29.50 25.75
C LEU A 30 5.56 30.58 26.20
N ARG A 31 4.31 30.50 25.71
CA ARG A 31 3.12 31.01 26.43
C ARG A 31 1.92 30.07 26.28
N ASP A 32 1.66 29.45 27.42
CA ASP A 32 0.43 28.87 27.95
C ASP A 32 -0.80 29.76 27.75
N LEU A 33 -1.95 29.19 27.37
CA LEU A 33 -3.29 29.67 27.74
C LEU A 33 -4.29 28.50 27.66
N ALA A 34 -4.44 27.81 28.80
CA ALA A 34 -5.66 27.10 29.14
C ALA A 34 -6.65 28.02 29.87
N SER A 35 -7.93 27.85 29.53
CA SER A 35 -9.15 28.13 30.30
C SER A 35 -9.55 29.59 30.62
N VAL A 36 -10.73 30.01 30.14
CA VAL A 36 -11.85 30.43 31.00
C VAL A 36 -13.17 30.00 30.35
N ARG A 37 -13.96 29.30 31.15
CA ARG A 37 -15.37 28.93 30.99
C ARG A 37 -16.18 30.07 31.60
N GLU A 38 -17.10 30.69 30.87
CA GLU A 38 -18.19 31.44 31.51
C GLU A 38 -19.47 31.45 30.67
N ALA A 39 -20.58 31.46 31.40
CA ALA A 39 -21.90 31.00 31.04
C ALA A 39 -22.74 32.03 30.24
N ALA A 40 -23.77 31.50 29.58
CA ALA A 40 -24.85 32.26 28.95
C ALA A 40 -25.60 33.17 29.95
N PRO A 41 -26.41 34.11 29.41
CA PRO A 41 -27.84 33.95 29.64
C PRO A 41 -28.75 34.17 28.41
N VAL A 42 -29.70 33.24 28.30
CA VAL A 42 -31.13 33.26 27.94
C VAL A 42 -31.76 34.48 27.22
N ALA A 43 -32.58 34.10 26.22
CA ALA A 43 -33.86 34.66 25.76
C ALA A 43 -33.86 35.63 24.56
N SER A 44 -34.32 35.13 23.41
CA SER A 44 -35.54 35.66 22.78
C SER A 44 -36.18 34.57 21.92
N VAL A 45 -37.37 34.14 22.34
CA VAL A 45 -38.28 33.30 21.58
C VAL A 45 -38.95 34.18 20.53
N ALA A 46 -38.89 33.76 19.27
CA ALA A 46 -39.76 34.28 18.21
C ALA A 46 -40.38 33.09 17.49
N ASP A 47 -41.70 33.03 17.55
CA ASP A 47 -42.57 32.04 16.94
C ASP A 47 -42.28 31.88 15.44
N VAL A 48 -42.07 30.64 14.99
CA VAL A 48 -42.18 30.26 13.58
C VAL A 48 -43.11 29.05 13.48
N GLU A 49 -44.13 29.29 12.68
CA GLU A 49 -45.25 28.48 12.22
C GLU A 49 -44.90 27.03 11.83
N PRO A 50 -45.78 26.03 12.07
CA PRO A 50 -45.50 24.63 11.77
C PRO A 50 -45.59 24.36 10.26
N ALA A 51 -44.46 24.39 9.57
CA ALA A 51 -44.34 23.88 8.20
C ALA A 51 -44.27 22.34 8.22
N ALA A 52 -45.05 21.74 7.33
CA ALA A 52 -45.33 20.32 7.21
C ALA A 52 -44.11 19.40 7.32
N ALA A 53 -44.29 18.30 8.06
CA ALA A 53 -43.38 17.18 8.10
C ALA A 53 -43.21 16.60 6.69
N SER A 54 -42.08 16.91 6.06
CA SER A 54 -41.59 16.19 4.90
C SER A 54 -41.18 14.80 5.38
N THR A 55 -41.93 13.78 4.96
CA THR A 55 -41.51 12.38 5.03
C THR A 55 -40.21 12.25 4.26
N ALA A 56 -39.08 12.27 4.97
CA ALA A 56 -37.82 11.80 4.46
C ALA A 56 -37.97 10.29 4.24
N ASP A 57 -38.07 9.91 2.97
CA ASP A 57 -37.88 8.54 2.53
C ASP A 57 -36.46 8.13 2.98
N PRO A 58 -36.28 7.04 3.74
CA PRO A 58 -34.95 6.51 3.93
C PRO A 58 -34.56 5.93 2.57
N SER A 59 -33.75 6.68 1.81
CA SER A 59 -32.96 6.12 0.73
C SER A 59 -32.16 4.99 1.34
N THR A 60 -32.73 3.80 1.25
CA THR A 60 -32.08 2.55 1.59
C THR A 60 -30.99 2.45 0.55
N ASP A 61 -29.75 2.55 1.03
CA ASP A 61 -28.55 2.22 0.27
C ASP A 61 -28.73 0.76 -0.19
N ALA A 62 -29.34 0.61 -1.36
CA ALA A 62 -29.64 -0.68 -1.94
C ALA A 62 -28.29 -1.23 -2.36
N ALA A 63 -27.84 -2.29 -1.67
CA ALA A 63 -26.67 -3.05 -2.09
C ALA A 63 -26.75 -3.29 -3.61
N PRO A 64 -25.63 -3.15 -4.35
CA PRO A 64 -25.61 -3.39 -5.78
C PRO A 64 -26.28 -4.73 -6.09
N ALA A 65 -27.13 -4.75 -7.13
CA ALA A 65 -27.73 -5.99 -7.56
C ALA A 65 -26.61 -6.99 -7.90
N PRO A 66 -26.68 -8.23 -7.39
CA PRO A 66 -25.60 -9.19 -7.58
C PRO A 66 -25.39 -9.47 -9.07
N HIS A 67 -24.12 -9.53 -9.48
CA HIS A 67 -23.76 -9.82 -10.86
C HIS A 67 -24.17 -11.26 -11.23
N PRO A 68 -24.58 -11.51 -12.49
CA PRO A 68 -24.95 -12.85 -12.91
C PRO A 68 -23.74 -13.79 -12.89
N ARG A 69 -23.98 -15.06 -12.59
CA ARG A 69 -22.99 -16.13 -12.69
C ARG A 69 -22.42 -16.25 -14.11
N ASN A 70 -21.11 -16.49 -14.22
CA ASN A 70 -20.42 -16.74 -15.49
C ASN A 70 -19.72 -18.11 -15.47
N ASP A 71 -20.25 -19.07 -16.22
CA ASP A 71 -19.68 -20.43 -16.36
C ASP A 71 -18.83 -20.61 -17.64
N THR A 72 -18.53 -19.54 -18.37
CA THR A 72 -17.71 -19.59 -19.59
C THR A 72 -16.29 -20.08 -19.26
N VAL A 73 -15.77 -21.01 -20.05
CA VAL A 73 -14.40 -21.49 -19.90
C VAL A 73 -13.47 -20.62 -20.74
N TYR A 74 -12.49 -19.99 -20.08
CA TYR A 74 -11.48 -19.15 -20.73
C TYR A 74 -10.14 -19.88 -20.77
N ASP A 75 -9.41 -19.77 -21.89
CA ASP A 75 -8.03 -20.23 -21.99
C ASP A 75 -7.10 -19.18 -21.36
N ILE A 76 -6.74 -19.39 -20.08
CA ILE A 76 -5.88 -18.48 -19.32
C ILE A 76 -4.50 -18.29 -19.94
N SER A 77 -4.01 -19.22 -20.77
CA SER A 77 -2.69 -19.09 -21.43
C SER A 77 -2.65 -17.98 -22.48
N THR A 78 -3.83 -17.52 -22.92
CA THR A 78 -3.99 -16.40 -23.86
C THR A 78 -4.16 -15.05 -23.17
N LEU A 79 -4.37 -15.05 -21.86
CA LEU A 79 -4.62 -13.84 -21.08
C LEU A 79 -3.29 -13.23 -20.58
N PRO A 80 -3.18 -11.89 -20.48
CA PRO A 80 -2.04 -11.25 -19.85
C PRO A 80 -1.87 -11.67 -18.39
N LEU A 81 -0.64 -11.98 -17.98
CA LEU A 81 -0.30 -12.26 -16.58
C LEU A 81 -0.48 -11.01 -15.72
N ILE A 82 -1.12 -11.17 -14.57
CA ILE A 82 -1.20 -10.14 -13.52
C ILE A 82 -0.22 -10.50 -12.40
N ASP A 83 0.85 -9.72 -12.32
CA ASP A 83 1.89 -9.77 -11.30
C ASP A 83 2.36 -8.35 -10.93
N VAL A 84 3.40 -8.25 -10.10
CA VAL A 84 3.98 -6.96 -9.69
C VAL A 84 4.52 -6.10 -10.85
N ARG A 85 4.91 -6.71 -11.99
CA ARG A 85 5.43 -5.98 -13.15
C ARG A 85 4.34 -5.65 -14.16
N SER A 86 3.14 -6.22 -14.01
CA SER A 86 1.99 -5.95 -14.86
C SER A 86 1.66 -4.46 -14.93
N VAL A 87 1.49 -4.00 -16.16
CA VAL A 87 0.92 -2.70 -16.51
C VAL A 87 -0.24 -2.97 -17.45
N ASN A 88 -1.47 -2.87 -16.96
CA ASN A 88 -2.65 -3.22 -17.72
C ASN A 88 -3.72 -2.12 -17.61
N PRO A 89 -3.91 -1.28 -18.65
CA PRO A 89 -4.85 -0.17 -18.61
C PRO A 89 -6.31 -0.60 -18.54
N ALA A 90 -6.60 -1.88 -18.80
CA ALA A 90 -7.94 -2.43 -18.66
C ALA A 90 -8.29 -2.82 -17.21
N ILE A 91 -7.31 -2.89 -16.30
CA ILE A 91 -7.57 -3.16 -14.88
C ILE A 91 -8.03 -1.87 -14.20
N PRO A 92 -9.16 -1.89 -13.46
CA PRO A 92 -9.61 -0.75 -12.69
C PRO A 92 -8.67 -0.40 -11.54
N VAL A 93 -8.63 0.90 -11.23
CA VAL A 93 -8.09 1.39 -9.96
C VAL A 93 -9.19 1.27 -8.90
N ASP A 94 -8.78 1.02 -7.67
CA ASP A 94 -9.67 0.97 -6.52
C ASP A 94 -10.39 2.31 -6.33
N ASP A 95 -11.72 2.26 -6.40
CA ASP A 95 -12.61 3.41 -6.23
C ASP A 95 -12.92 3.71 -4.76
N ASP A 96 -12.56 2.79 -3.85
CA ASP A 96 -12.67 2.96 -2.41
C ASP A 96 -11.37 2.53 -1.69
N PRO A 97 -10.25 3.23 -1.93
CA PRO A 97 -8.94 2.83 -1.41
C PRO A 97 -8.85 2.94 0.11
N THR A 98 -9.74 3.69 0.78
CA THR A 98 -9.82 3.77 2.24
C THR A 98 -10.96 2.93 2.82
N GLY A 99 -11.61 2.13 1.98
CA GLY A 99 -12.70 1.25 2.37
C GLY A 99 -12.27 0.21 3.39
N THR A 100 -13.28 -0.38 4.05
CA THR A 100 -13.07 -1.41 5.08
C THR A 100 -12.21 -2.56 4.55
N LEU A 101 -11.22 -2.98 5.35
CA LEU A 101 -10.51 -4.24 5.12
C LEU A 101 -11.42 -5.41 5.48
N THR A 102 -11.55 -6.37 4.57
CA THR A 102 -12.21 -7.63 4.91
C THR A 102 -11.19 -8.63 5.43
N SER A 103 -11.66 -9.59 6.22
CA SER A 103 -10.84 -10.72 6.64
C SER A 103 -10.78 -11.84 5.59
N SER A 104 -11.37 -11.67 4.41
CA SER A 104 -11.41 -12.70 3.38
C SER A 104 -10.27 -12.50 2.37
N GLN A 105 -9.68 -13.61 1.96
CA GLN A 105 -8.67 -13.66 0.90
C GLN A 105 -9.10 -14.66 -0.16
N ALA A 106 -8.63 -14.42 -1.39
CA ALA A 106 -8.81 -15.33 -2.50
C ALA A 106 -7.45 -15.79 -3.01
N ARG A 107 -7.36 -17.08 -3.34
CA ARG A 107 -6.22 -17.65 -4.06
C ARG A 107 -6.73 -18.46 -5.25
N PRO A 108 -6.21 -18.26 -6.47
CA PRO A 108 -6.64 -19.03 -7.63
C PRO A 108 -6.52 -20.55 -7.48
N LEU A 109 -7.52 -21.26 -7.97
CA LEU A 109 -7.48 -22.72 -8.19
C LEU A 109 -6.63 -23.05 -9.42
N GLY A 110 -6.18 -24.31 -9.52
CA GLY A 110 -5.47 -24.81 -10.70
C GLY A 110 -4.22 -24.00 -11.04
N ALA A 111 -4.10 -23.56 -12.29
CA ALA A 111 -2.97 -22.75 -12.75
C ALA A 111 -3.18 -21.24 -12.56
N GLY A 112 -4.42 -20.80 -12.36
CA GLY A 112 -4.78 -19.38 -12.25
C GLY A 112 -6.27 -19.14 -12.50
N ALA A 113 -6.72 -17.92 -12.23
CA ALA A 113 -8.09 -17.47 -12.41
C ALA A 113 -8.14 -16.29 -13.39
N PRO A 114 -9.08 -16.26 -14.35
CA PRO A 114 -9.32 -15.07 -15.17
C PRO A 114 -9.72 -13.88 -14.29
N VAL A 115 -9.17 -12.71 -14.60
CA VAL A 115 -9.46 -11.45 -13.92
C VAL A 115 -10.30 -10.57 -14.82
N PHE A 116 -11.39 -10.04 -14.28
CA PHE A 116 -12.34 -9.20 -14.99
C PHE A 116 -12.28 -7.78 -14.44
N ALA A 117 -12.39 -6.79 -15.34
CA ALA A 117 -12.62 -5.41 -14.93
C ALA A 117 -14.05 -5.20 -14.43
N ASP A 118 -15.00 -5.89 -15.08
CA ASP A 118 -16.43 -5.92 -14.81
C ASP A 118 -16.91 -7.38 -14.96
N PRO A 119 -17.64 -7.96 -13.99
CA PRO A 119 -18.19 -9.31 -14.07
C PRO A 119 -19.02 -9.61 -15.32
N ALA A 120 -19.63 -8.60 -15.95
CA ALA A 120 -20.40 -8.73 -17.19
C ALA A 120 -19.54 -8.71 -18.46
N GLY A 121 -18.24 -8.42 -18.34
CA GLY A 121 -17.29 -8.31 -19.46
C GLY A 121 -16.46 -9.56 -19.72
N GLU A 122 -15.49 -9.41 -20.62
CA GLU A 122 -14.44 -10.40 -20.89
C GLU A 122 -13.27 -10.22 -19.90
N PRO A 123 -12.50 -11.28 -19.62
CA PRO A 123 -11.34 -11.18 -18.75
C PRO A 123 -10.25 -10.32 -19.39
N VAL A 124 -9.62 -9.48 -18.57
CA VAL A 124 -8.56 -8.54 -18.95
C VAL A 124 -7.17 -9.07 -18.64
N GLY A 125 -7.07 -10.18 -17.91
CA GLY A 125 -5.84 -10.84 -17.53
C GLY A 125 -6.11 -12.12 -16.74
N TYR A 126 -5.07 -12.73 -16.19
CA TYR A 126 -5.21 -13.83 -15.24
C TYR A 126 -4.30 -13.64 -14.02
N LEU A 127 -4.82 -14.00 -12.86
CA LEU A 127 -4.06 -14.08 -11.62
C LEU A 127 -3.53 -15.52 -11.49
N PRO A 128 -2.21 -15.76 -11.46
CA PRO A 128 -1.68 -17.11 -11.35
C PRO A 128 -1.89 -17.66 -9.93
N ARG A 129 -1.89 -18.98 -9.78
CA ARG A 129 -1.89 -19.60 -8.44
C ARG A 129 -0.56 -19.43 -7.71
N GLU A 130 0.54 -19.50 -8.47
CA GLU A 130 1.92 -19.39 -7.97
C GLU A 130 2.70 -18.39 -8.84
N HIS A 131 3.53 -17.56 -8.20
CA HIS A 131 4.40 -16.62 -8.90
C HIS A 131 5.67 -16.36 -8.08
N HIS A 132 6.79 -16.07 -8.75
CA HIS A 132 8.08 -15.89 -8.09
C HIS A 132 8.10 -14.77 -7.04
N TYR A 133 7.37 -13.69 -7.32
CA TYR A 133 7.25 -12.51 -6.46
C TYR A 133 5.96 -12.50 -5.61
N GLY A 134 5.39 -13.67 -5.32
CA GLY A 134 4.14 -13.77 -4.56
C GLY A 134 2.99 -13.04 -5.25
N GLY A 135 2.13 -12.39 -4.46
CA GLY A 135 0.99 -11.63 -4.96
C GLY A 135 -0.15 -12.47 -5.53
N THR A 136 -0.23 -13.76 -5.17
CA THR A 136 -1.23 -14.70 -5.68
C THR A 136 -2.33 -15.05 -4.67
N THR A 137 -2.10 -14.75 -3.39
CA THR A 137 -3.14 -14.73 -2.36
C THR A 137 -3.46 -13.27 -2.06
N VAL A 138 -4.68 -12.85 -2.35
CA VAL A 138 -5.05 -11.43 -2.39
C VAL A 138 -6.27 -11.13 -1.52
N PRO A 139 -6.33 -9.98 -0.83
CA PRO A 139 -7.52 -9.60 -0.07
C PRO A 139 -8.74 -9.40 -0.95
N VAL A 140 -9.88 -9.89 -0.47
CA VAL A 140 -11.20 -9.59 -1.02
C VAL A 140 -11.66 -8.24 -0.47
N VAL A 141 -12.19 -7.37 -1.33
CA VAL A 141 -12.72 -6.05 -0.98
C VAL A 141 -14.23 -5.96 -1.17
N VAL A 142 -14.79 -6.79 -2.06
CA VAL A 142 -16.24 -6.98 -2.22
C VAL A 142 -16.50 -8.47 -2.43
N ALA A 143 -17.50 -9.01 -1.75
CA ALA A 143 -17.94 -10.39 -1.93
C ALA A 143 -19.41 -10.42 -2.34
N GLU A 144 -19.67 -11.11 -3.45
CA GLU A 144 -21.00 -11.44 -3.95
C GLU A 144 -21.16 -12.97 -4.00
N THR A 145 -22.34 -13.44 -4.42
CA THR A 145 -22.62 -14.88 -4.47
C THR A 145 -21.68 -15.65 -5.41
N ASP A 146 -21.48 -15.15 -6.63
CA ASP A 146 -20.67 -15.82 -7.67
C ASP A 146 -19.34 -15.11 -7.96
N TRP A 147 -19.08 -13.98 -7.31
CA TRP A 147 -17.98 -13.07 -7.63
C TRP A 147 -17.30 -12.52 -6.38
N VAL A 148 -16.00 -12.29 -6.47
CA VAL A 148 -15.22 -11.55 -5.47
C VAL A 148 -14.38 -10.49 -6.16
N LYS A 149 -14.46 -9.24 -5.70
CA LYS A 149 -13.55 -8.17 -6.09
C LYS A 149 -12.35 -8.23 -5.16
N VAL A 150 -11.15 -8.24 -5.70
CA VAL A 150 -9.90 -8.40 -4.95
C VAL A 150 -8.92 -7.27 -5.26
N LEU A 151 -8.01 -7.00 -4.32
CA LEU A 151 -6.82 -6.20 -4.61
C LEU A 151 -5.88 -7.00 -5.51
N LEU A 152 -5.21 -6.35 -6.45
CA LEU A 152 -4.29 -7.00 -7.38
C LEU A 152 -2.90 -6.38 -7.30
N PRO A 153 -1.83 -7.17 -7.49
CA PRO A 153 -0.52 -6.61 -7.73
C PRO A 153 -0.47 -5.96 -9.13
N GLY A 154 0.50 -5.07 -9.31
CA GLY A 154 0.72 -4.39 -10.59
C GLY A 154 0.14 -2.97 -10.61
N ARG A 155 -0.07 -2.44 -11.82
CA ARG A 155 -0.54 -1.07 -12.04
C ARG A 155 -1.49 -1.00 -13.23
N GLN A 156 -2.41 -0.04 -13.22
CA GLN A 156 -3.19 0.31 -14.42
C GLN A 156 -2.29 1.00 -15.46
N GLY A 157 -1.39 1.87 -15.00
CA GLY A 157 -0.44 2.60 -15.84
C GLY A 157 0.82 2.98 -15.07
N VAL A 158 1.81 3.52 -15.77
CA VAL A 158 3.10 3.91 -15.19
C VAL A 158 3.16 5.44 -15.05
N PRO A 159 3.51 5.98 -13.87
CA PRO A 159 3.70 7.42 -13.72
C PRO A 159 4.87 7.96 -14.58
N PRO A 160 4.80 9.22 -15.05
CA PRO A 160 3.70 10.17 -14.85
C PRO A 160 2.54 10.02 -15.86
N GLU A 161 2.66 9.18 -16.89
CA GLU A 161 1.69 9.12 -18.00
C GLU A 161 0.41 8.35 -17.65
N GLY A 162 0.49 7.41 -16.70
CA GLY A 162 -0.62 6.53 -16.31
C GLY A 162 -0.81 6.45 -14.80
N ASN A 163 -1.89 5.80 -14.40
CA ASN A 163 -2.26 5.67 -12.98
C ASN A 163 -1.58 4.45 -12.34
N GLY A 164 -0.58 4.70 -11.49
CA GLY A 164 0.10 3.67 -10.70
C GLY A 164 -0.65 3.26 -9.41
N GLY A 165 -1.88 3.75 -9.23
CA GLY A 165 -2.69 3.53 -8.04
C GLY A 165 -3.07 2.06 -7.80
N GLN A 166 -3.66 1.80 -6.64
CA GLN A 166 -4.07 0.47 -6.18
C GLN A 166 -5.04 -0.14 -7.18
N THR A 167 -4.70 -1.30 -7.74
CA THR A 167 -5.55 -1.99 -8.72
C THR A 167 -6.47 -3.01 -8.06
N VAL A 168 -7.64 -3.18 -8.65
CA VAL A 168 -8.66 -4.16 -8.25
C VAL A 168 -9.16 -4.92 -9.46
N GLY A 169 -9.68 -6.13 -9.24
CA GLY A 169 -10.37 -6.87 -10.29
C GLY A 169 -11.29 -7.91 -9.72
N TRP A 170 -12.19 -8.41 -10.55
CA TRP A 170 -13.15 -9.43 -10.18
C TRP A 170 -12.64 -10.81 -10.56
N LEU A 171 -12.79 -11.75 -9.64
CA LEU A 171 -12.60 -13.18 -9.85
C LEU A 171 -13.94 -13.87 -9.63
N ARG A 172 -14.17 -14.97 -10.35
CA ARG A 172 -15.30 -15.85 -10.04
C ARG A 172 -15.01 -16.57 -8.74
N ALA A 173 -15.99 -16.63 -7.84
CA ALA A 173 -15.87 -17.35 -6.58
C ALA A 173 -15.57 -18.85 -6.79
N ALA A 174 -16.03 -19.42 -7.91
CA ALA A 174 -15.77 -20.81 -8.29
C ALA A 174 -14.33 -21.08 -8.76
N ASP A 175 -13.55 -20.05 -9.11
CA ASP A 175 -12.17 -20.18 -9.61
C ASP A 175 -11.13 -19.98 -8.50
N VAL A 176 -11.56 -19.76 -7.26
CA VAL A 176 -10.66 -19.43 -6.14
C VAL A 176 -10.96 -20.26 -4.90
N GLU A 177 -9.92 -20.52 -4.13
CA GLU A 177 -10.03 -20.93 -2.74
C GLU A 177 -10.19 -19.67 -1.90
N LEU A 178 -11.28 -19.58 -1.13
CA LEU A 178 -11.49 -18.50 -0.17
C LEU A 178 -10.99 -18.92 1.21
N SER A 179 -10.18 -18.07 1.82
CA SER A 179 -9.67 -18.25 3.18
C SER A 179 -9.93 -17.01 4.03
N ILE A 180 -9.71 -17.13 5.34
CA ILE A 180 -9.80 -16.03 6.28
C ILE A 180 -8.39 -15.68 6.78
N THR A 181 -8.06 -14.39 6.78
CA THR A 181 -6.92 -13.86 7.54
C THR A 181 -7.36 -13.43 8.93
N ALA A 182 -6.59 -13.81 9.94
CA ALA A 182 -6.86 -13.46 11.33
C ALA A 182 -6.38 -12.06 11.70
N GLU A 183 -5.52 -11.47 10.86
CA GLU A 183 -4.78 -10.26 11.15
C GLU A 183 -4.81 -9.32 9.93
N PHE A 184 -4.73 -8.03 10.20
CA PHE A 184 -4.38 -6.99 9.23
C PHE A 184 -3.46 -5.95 9.88
N VAL A 185 -2.75 -5.20 9.06
CA VAL A 185 -1.84 -4.14 9.52
C VAL A 185 -2.49 -2.78 9.31
N GLU A 186 -2.45 -1.92 10.32
CA GLU A 186 -2.74 -0.50 10.18
C GLU A 186 -1.46 0.31 10.33
N VAL A 187 -1.21 1.18 9.36
CA VAL A 187 -0.14 2.16 9.39
C VAL A 187 -0.79 3.53 9.48
N HIS A 188 -0.48 4.30 10.51
CA HIS A 188 -0.88 5.69 10.63
C HIS A 188 0.35 6.59 10.44
N LEU A 189 0.47 7.24 9.28
CA LEU A 189 1.65 8.03 8.95
C LEU A 189 1.79 9.26 9.87
N ALA A 190 0.72 10.04 10.06
CA ALA A 190 0.71 11.20 10.95
C ALA A 190 0.95 10.85 12.43
N ALA A 191 0.39 9.73 12.90
CA ALA A 191 0.58 9.27 14.28
C ALA A 191 1.92 8.53 14.48
N ASN A 192 2.60 8.17 13.39
CA ASN A 192 3.80 7.37 13.35
C ASN A 192 3.68 6.02 14.07
N THR A 193 2.51 5.37 13.94
CA THR A 193 2.24 4.05 14.54
C THR A 193 2.00 2.99 13.49
N ILE A 194 2.50 1.78 13.75
CA ILE A 194 2.13 0.56 13.04
C ILE A 194 1.57 -0.41 14.04
N ASP A 195 0.39 -0.92 13.75
CA ASP A 195 -0.31 -1.88 14.57
C ASP A 195 -0.69 -3.12 13.76
N ILE A 196 -0.60 -4.30 14.37
CA ILE A 196 -1.27 -5.51 13.88
C ILE A 196 -2.59 -5.62 14.63
N VAL A 197 -3.69 -5.71 13.89
CA VAL A 197 -5.04 -5.78 14.42
C VAL A 197 -5.61 -7.17 14.16
N SER A 198 -6.14 -7.79 15.21
CA SER A 198 -6.76 -9.12 15.16
C SER A 198 -7.99 -9.18 16.07
N ALA A 199 -8.68 -10.31 16.07
CA ALA A 199 -9.75 -10.57 17.04
C ALA A 199 -9.26 -10.58 18.51
N ALA A 200 -7.97 -10.80 18.75
CA ALA A 200 -7.37 -10.75 20.08
C ALA A 200 -7.07 -9.32 20.56
N GLY A 201 -7.12 -8.34 19.67
CA GLY A 201 -6.85 -6.93 19.96
C GLY A 201 -5.79 -6.34 19.03
N ARG A 202 -5.14 -5.27 19.51
CA ARG A 202 -4.15 -4.48 18.77
C ARG A 202 -2.76 -4.70 19.36
N GLU A 203 -1.82 -5.12 18.53
CA GLU A 203 -0.39 -5.21 18.85
C GLU A 203 0.34 -4.01 18.27
N ARG A 204 0.96 -3.19 19.11
CA ARG A 204 1.84 -2.10 18.68
C ARG A 204 3.15 -2.67 18.17
N VAL A 205 3.39 -2.57 16.86
CA VAL A 205 4.62 -3.05 16.21
C VAL A 205 5.69 -1.95 16.16
N SER A 206 5.28 -0.71 15.92
CA SER A 206 6.20 0.43 15.90
C SER A 206 5.50 1.74 16.31
N GLU A 207 6.24 2.60 17.00
CA GLU A 207 5.89 4.00 17.30
C GLU A 207 6.89 4.97 16.66
N GLN A 208 7.78 4.45 15.80
CA GLN A 208 8.82 5.22 15.16
C GLN A 208 9.22 4.60 13.82
N PHE A 209 8.99 5.33 12.73
CA PHE A 209 9.42 4.92 11.39
C PHE A 209 9.58 6.12 10.46
N ALA A 210 10.35 5.94 9.37
CA ALA A 210 10.37 6.92 8.28
C ALA A 210 9.40 6.51 7.18
N TRP A 211 8.85 7.51 6.50
CA TRP A 211 7.93 7.37 5.38
C TRP A 211 8.38 8.23 4.19
N GLY A 212 7.64 8.15 3.09
CA GLY A 212 7.95 8.86 1.85
C GLY A 212 7.92 10.36 2.02
N LYS A 213 8.96 11.04 1.53
CA LYS A 213 8.96 12.50 1.38
C LYS A 213 7.94 12.98 0.33
N GLU A 214 7.61 14.26 0.35
CA GLU A 214 6.60 14.86 -0.55
C GLU A 214 6.83 14.53 -2.04
N SER A 215 8.07 14.52 -2.51
CA SER A 215 8.39 14.22 -3.91
C SER A 215 8.30 12.73 -4.29
N THR A 216 8.21 11.83 -3.30
CA THR A 216 8.08 10.38 -3.45
C THR A 216 7.30 9.82 -2.26
N PRO A 217 5.99 10.14 -2.17
CA PRO A 217 5.20 9.85 -0.98
C PRO A 217 4.96 8.34 -0.83
N THR A 218 4.75 7.91 0.41
CA THR A 218 4.22 6.57 0.68
C THR A 218 2.78 6.51 0.17
N PRO A 219 2.40 5.52 -0.67
CA PRO A 219 1.03 5.35 -1.10
C PRO A 219 0.10 5.13 0.11
N THR A 220 -1.03 5.84 0.15
CA THR A 220 -2.09 5.63 1.15
C THR A 220 -3.20 4.75 0.59
N GLY A 221 -3.99 4.14 1.48
CA GLY A 221 -5.07 3.22 1.16
C GLY A 221 -4.74 1.76 1.46
N ARG A 222 -5.67 0.87 1.12
CA ARG A 222 -5.55 -0.57 1.31
C ARG A 222 -4.62 -1.21 0.30
N THR A 223 -3.78 -2.10 0.80
CA THR A 223 -2.85 -2.96 0.07
C THR A 223 -2.71 -4.26 0.85
N PHE A 224 -1.65 -5.02 0.60
CA PHE A 224 -1.40 -6.29 1.28
C PHE A 224 0.08 -6.66 1.25
N VAL A 225 0.49 -7.56 2.14
CA VAL A 225 1.79 -8.22 2.09
C VAL A 225 1.82 -9.08 0.83
N MET A 226 2.56 -8.66 -0.18
CA MET A 226 2.64 -9.35 -1.46
C MET A 226 3.71 -10.44 -1.42
N TRP A 227 4.88 -10.14 -0.84
CA TRP A 227 6.03 -11.03 -0.84
C TRP A 227 7.01 -10.65 0.27
N THR A 228 7.55 -11.65 0.97
CA THR A 228 8.56 -11.45 2.02
C THR A 228 9.82 -12.24 1.71
N THR A 229 10.98 -11.60 1.74
CA THR A 229 12.25 -12.27 1.49
C THR A 229 13.43 -11.53 2.11
N ILE A 230 14.56 -12.22 2.32
CA ILE A 230 15.84 -11.57 2.61
C ILE A 230 16.56 -11.37 1.28
N VAL A 231 17.01 -10.13 1.03
CA VAL A 231 17.78 -9.77 -0.18
C VAL A 231 19.23 -9.49 0.24
N PRO A 232 20.17 -10.45 0.11
CA PRO A 232 21.54 -10.30 0.60
C PRO A 232 22.30 -9.11 -0.01
N GLU A 233 21.93 -8.72 -1.23
CA GLU A 233 22.51 -7.58 -1.95
C GLU A 233 22.17 -6.25 -1.27
N PHE A 234 21.03 -6.18 -0.58
CA PHE A 234 20.58 -4.99 0.15
C PHE A 234 21.21 -4.93 1.53
N ARG A 235 22.53 -4.75 1.57
CA ARG A 235 23.33 -4.70 2.82
C ARG A 235 22.82 -3.69 3.85
N TYR A 236 22.09 -2.67 3.41
CA TYR A 236 21.49 -1.68 4.31
C TYR A 236 20.38 -2.25 5.20
N THR A 237 19.80 -3.41 4.87
CA THR A 237 18.78 -4.09 5.69
C THR A 237 19.39 -4.81 6.89
N ASP A 238 20.71 -4.90 6.99
CA ASP A 238 21.45 -5.60 8.06
C ASP A 238 21.00 -7.06 8.24
N GLY A 239 20.57 -7.71 7.15
CA GLY A 239 20.08 -9.09 7.16
C GLY A 239 18.60 -9.25 7.53
N HIS A 240 17.89 -8.16 7.86
CA HIS A 240 16.45 -8.20 8.08
C HIS A 240 15.67 -8.39 6.76
N PRO A 241 14.48 -9.03 6.80
CA PRO A 241 13.64 -9.22 5.62
C PRO A 241 13.16 -7.91 5.00
N MET A 242 12.89 -7.98 3.70
CA MET A 242 12.05 -7.05 2.96
C MET A 242 10.62 -7.59 2.96
N VAL A 243 9.64 -6.79 3.39
CA VAL A 243 8.21 -7.10 3.28
C VAL A 243 7.61 -6.22 2.19
N TYR A 244 7.54 -6.74 0.97
CA TYR A 244 7.00 -6.01 -0.18
C TYR A 244 5.48 -5.98 -0.15
N LEU A 245 4.91 -4.82 -0.47
CA LEU A 245 3.47 -4.60 -0.53
C LEU A 245 2.94 -4.69 -1.95
N GLY A 246 1.64 -4.98 -2.08
CA GLY A 246 0.93 -5.01 -3.36
C GLY A 246 0.67 -3.62 -3.97
N VAL A 247 1.47 -2.60 -3.63
CA VAL A 247 1.31 -1.22 -4.10
C VAL A 247 2.66 -0.61 -4.47
N GLN A 248 2.65 0.25 -5.48
CA GLN A 248 3.84 0.94 -5.98
C GLN A 248 3.73 2.45 -5.82
N SER A 249 4.86 3.14 -5.97
CA SER A 249 4.94 4.60 -5.91
C SER A 249 3.95 5.24 -6.90
N PRO A 250 3.19 6.27 -6.48
CA PRO A 250 2.27 6.98 -7.36
C PRO A 250 3.00 7.93 -8.33
N VAL A 251 4.30 8.17 -8.14
CA VAL A 251 5.07 9.17 -8.90
C VAL A 251 6.34 8.63 -9.55
N MET A 252 6.76 7.40 -9.24
CA MET A 252 7.95 6.78 -9.83
C MET A 252 7.58 5.61 -10.75
N ALA A 253 8.08 5.65 -11.99
CA ALA A 253 7.97 4.55 -12.93
C ALA A 253 8.70 3.29 -12.45
N GLY A 254 9.88 3.50 -11.86
CA GLY A 254 10.77 2.46 -11.35
C GLY A 254 11.71 3.03 -10.30
N PHE A 255 12.49 2.16 -9.65
CA PHE A 255 13.41 2.57 -8.59
C PHE A 255 14.75 1.84 -8.71
N ASP A 256 15.85 2.58 -8.51
CA ASP A 256 17.24 2.07 -8.48
C ASP A 256 17.62 1.16 -9.67
N GLY A 257 17.22 1.56 -10.88
CA GLY A 257 17.48 0.81 -12.12
C GLY A 257 16.47 -0.32 -12.42
N GLY A 258 15.52 -0.57 -11.52
CA GLY A 258 14.35 -1.41 -11.77
C GLY A 258 13.24 -0.68 -12.53
N ASP A 259 12.33 -1.45 -13.14
CA ASP A 259 11.13 -1.01 -13.88
C ASP A 259 9.86 -0.92 -13.01
N VAL A 260 9.99 -1.21 -11.72
CA VAL A 260 8.95 -1.15 -10.70
C VAL A 260 9.44 -0.34 -9.50
N ALA A 261 8.49 0.29 -8.80
CA ALA A 261 8.75 1.13 -7.63
C ALA A 261 7.90 0.63 -6.44
N VAL A 262 8.08 -0.63 -6.07
CA VAL A 262 7.28 -1.33 -5.06
C VAL A 262 7.52 -0.74 -3.68
N THR A 263 6.43 -0.46 -2.96
CA THR A 263 6.50 -0.02 -1.55
C THR A 263 6.74 -1.22 -0.66
N ALA A 264 7.60 -1.08 0.35
CA ALA A 264 7.90 -2.15 1.28
C ALA A 264 8.08 -1.64 2.71
N PHE A 265 7.84 -2.52 3.68
CA PHE A 265 8.42 -2.37 5.02
C PHE A 265 9.82 -2.98 5.02
N HIS A 266 10.81 -2.29 5.56
CA HIS A 266 12.13 -2.87 5.77
C HIS A 266 12.97 -2.11 6.78
N TYR A 267 14.00 -2.78 7.28
CA TYR A 267 15.00 -2.15 8.12
C TYR A 267 15.73 -1.03 7.39
N TYR A 268 15.89 0.11 8.07
CA TYR A 268 16.90 1.10 7.71
C TYR A 268 17.36 1.86 8.96
N ARG A 269 18.67 2.08 9.09
CA ARG A 269 19.24 2.76 10.27
C ARG A 269 18.69 4.17 10.49
N MET A 270 18.37 4.91 9.42
CA MET A 270 17.81 6.26 9.47
C MET A 270 16.30 6.18 9.23
N ARG A 271 15.52 6.07 10.30
CA ARG A 271 14.08 5.75 10.25
C ARG A 271 13.21 6.80 10.94
N GLU A 272 13.57 8.07 10.76
CA GLU A 272 12.80 9.19 11.29
C GLU A 272 12.37 10.12 10.16
N GLY A 273 11.11 10.58 10.25
CA GLY A 273 10.56 11.61 9.37
C GLY A 273 10.28 11.17 7.93
N ALA A 274 9.90 12.14 7.11
CA ALA A 274 9.61 11.97 5.69
C ALA A 274 10.90 11.91 4.87
N THR A 275 11.63 10.80 4.93
CA THR A 275 12.97 10.65 4.33
C THR A 275 13.07 9.55 3.28
N SER A 276 12.09 8.66 3.19
CA SER A 276 12.12 7.54 2.25
C SER A 276 11.70 7.93 0.84
N PHE A 277 11.85 6.99 -0.09
CA PHE A 277 11.34 7.08 -1.46
C PHE A 277 9.94 6.44 -1.64
N GLY A 278 9.20 6.27 -0.54
CA GLY A 278 7.86 5.68 -0.53
C GLY A 278 7.74 4.47 0.39
N CYS A 279 8.83 3.72 0.58
CA CYS A 279 8.91 2.64 1.57
C CYS A 279 8.73 3.13 3.01
N ILE A 280 8.48 2.20 3.92
CA ILE A 280 8.41 2.46 5.36
C ILE A 280 9.64 1.85 6.02
N TYR A 281 10.50 2.71 6.57
CA TYR A 281 11.75 2.29 7.19
C TYR A 281 11.55 2.02 8.67
N LEU A 282 11.97 0.84 9.12
CA LEU A 282 11.73 0.31 10.46
C LEU A 282 13.03 -0.04 11.17
N ASP A 283 12.93 -0.35 12.45
CA ASP A 283 13.98 -1.08 13.15
C ASP A 283 13.90 -2.59 12.85
N GLY A 284 14.86 -3.33 13.39
CA GLY A 284 14.95 -4.78 13.19
C GLY A 284 13.74 -5.52 13.74
N PRO A 285 13.40 -5.35 15.04
CA PRO A 285 12.27 -6.03 15.64
C PRO A 285 10.92 -5.80 14.93
N ALA A 286 10.61 -4.56 14.54
CA ALA A 286 9.37 -4.27 13.81
C ALA A 286 9.37 -4.93 12.42
N THR A 287 10.50 -4.89 11.71
CA THR A 287 10.66 -5.55 10.41
C THR A 287 10.46 -7.06 10.53
N ASP A 288 11.13 -7.69 11.49
CA ASP A 288 11.07 -9.14 11.71
C ASP A 288 9.66 -9.59 12.13
N ARG A 289 8.95 -8.77 12.90
CA ARG A 289 7.57 -9.07 13.30
C ARG A 289 6.59 -9.01 12.13
N LEU A 290 6.69 -7.98 11.28
CA LEU A 290 5.86 -7.87 10.08
C LEU A 290 6.18 -8.97 9.06
N ALA A 291 7.44 -9.42 8.98
CA ALA A 291 7.86 -10.50 8.10
C ALA A 291 7.27 -11.87 8.46
N GLN A 292 6.73 -12.03 9.67
CA GLN A 292 6.03 -13.26 10.09
C GLN A 292 4.58 -13.33 9.60
N LEU A 293 4.04 -12.21 9.11
CA LEU A 293 2.67 -12.18 8.57
C LEU A 293 2.61 -12.95 7.24
N PRO A 294 1.57 -13.77 7.02
CA PRO A 294 1.40 -14.47 5.75
C PRO A 294 1.27 -13.52 4.56
N GLU A 295 1.69 -13.97 3.38
CA GLU A 295 1.33 -13.30 2.13
C GLU A 295 -0.20 -13.19 2.00
N GLY A 296 -0.65 -12.09 1.40
CA GLY A 296 -2.06 -11.69 1.34
C GLY A 296 -2.55 -10.95 2.58
N THR A 297 -1.78 -10.87 3.68
CA THR A 297 -2.21 -10.12 4.89
C THR A 297 -2.55 -8.68 4.50
N PRO A 298 -3.79 -8.21 4.72
CA PRO A 298 -4.20 -6.86 4.35
C PRO A 298 -3.43 -5.81 5.14
N VAL A 299 -3.14 -4.69 4.49
CA VAL A 299 -2.46 -3.54 5.07
C VAL A 299 -3.25 -2.29 4.72
N MET A 300 -3.64 -1.48 5.70
CA MET A 300 -4.23 -0.17 5.50
C MET A 300 -3.22 0.91 5.85
N ILE A 301 -2.89 1.78 4.90
CA ILE A 301 -2.00 2.92 5.11
C ILE A 301 -2.82 4.21 5.17
N LEU A 302 -2.87 4.82 6.34
CA LEU A 302 -3.63 6.03 6.64
C LEU A 302 -2.68 7.23 6.72
N PRO A 303 -3.09 8.41 6.22
CA PRO A 303 -2.28 9.62 6.28
C PRO A 303 -1.95 10.07 7.71
#